data_AF-A0A7C5GYV4-F1
#
_entry.id   AF-A0A7C5GYV4-F1
#
_cell.length_a   1.000
_cell.length_b   1.000
_cell.length_c   1.000
_cell.angle_alpha   90.00
_cell.angle_beta   90.00
_cell.angle_gamma   90.00
#
_symmetry.space_group_name_H-M   'P 1'
#
loop_
_entity.id
_entity.type
_entity.pdbx_description
1 polymer ?
#
loop_
_entity_poly.entity_id
_entity_poly.type
_entity_poly.pdbx_seq_one_letter_code
_entity_poly.pdbx_strand_id
1 'polypeptide(L)'
;MKGMLIMKCPNCHTEKNVIGYGQRQTRKGIVRRYHCKRCRITFSDSTSPHTQYPENVILHTIEQYNRGYPVTVARKMTGKKYQYSPPISTIYAWIKRYEDILTFTKLRRKYHLDPDQLITVHKLDHGQIYPFKYHNLKLNIHSKGRPELRRYINWVERSLDRSMFLKGPRASSLRIDREAVIKEVDSRLPEMTRMALNSKPRNSRLSPHEMVESFFLINDSSTVTTELPVFLYPRETDLKIEDALSGHIDLIQVRYGTLHILDYKPDLNQPKKYIDQLTLYRDALQKRTSIPKEKIKIEIFNQYSHYEIIQK
;
A
#
# COMPACT_ATOMS: atom_id res chain seq x y z
N MET A 1 17.56 10.35 30.49
CA MET A 1 18.75 9.84 29.77
C MET A 1 18.29 9.10 28.51
N LYS A 2 18.56 9.62 27.31
CA LYS A 2 18.19 8.96 26.05
C LYS A 2 19.05 7.71 25.86
N GLY A 3 18.45 6.53 25.98
CA GLY A 3 19.11 5.26 25.70
C GLY A 3 19.72 5.28 24.30
N MET A 4 21.03 5.00 24.22
CA MET A 4 21.76 4.97 22.96
C MET A 4 21.26 3.76 22.16
N LEU A 5 20.53 3.99 21.06
CA LEU A 5 20.13 2.95 20.11
C LEU A 5 21.37 2.13 19.72
N ILE A 6 21.35 0.84 20.02
CA ILE A 6 22.45 -0.08 19.75
C ILE A 6 22.42 -0.46 18.26
N MET A 7 23.44 -0.07 17.50
CA MET A 7 23.54 -0.32 16.06
C MET A 7 24.15 -1.69 15.77
N LYS A 8 23.43 -2.54 15.05
CA LYS A 8 23.90 -3.85 14.58
C LYS A 8 24.52 -3.76 13.17
N CYS A 9 25.53 -4.59 12.90
CA CYS A 9 26.12 -4.69 11.57
C CYS A 9 25.08 -5.24 10.56
N PRO A 10 24.85 -4.59 9.40
CA PRO A 10 23.89 -5.05 8.40
C PRO A 10 24.18 -6.44 7.82
N ASN A 11 25.46 -6.86 7.82
CA ASN A 11 25.90 -8.13 7.24
C ASN A 11 26.10 -9.24 8.30
N CYS A 12 26.52 -8.88 9.51
CA CYS A 12 26.73 -9.86 10.58
C CYS A 12 25.56 -9.96 11.57
N HIS A 13 24.58 -9.05 11.48
CA HIS A 13 23.42 -8.93 12.36
C HIS A 13 23.74 -8.90 13.87
N THR A 14 24.98 -8.53 14.23
CA THR A 14 25.48 -8.43 15.60
C THR A 14 26.14 -7.09 15.85
N GLU A 15 26.09 -6.62 17.10
CA GLU A 15 26.78 -5.44 17.62
C GLU A 15 28.20 -5.71 18.10
N LYS A 16 28.55 -6.97 18.41
CA LYS A 16 29.81 -7.35 19.10
C LYS A 16 31.08 -6.82 18.42
N ASN A 17 31.02 -6.59 17.12
CA ASN A 17 32.16 -6.17 16.30
C ASN A 17 31.99 -4.77 15.69
N VAL A 18 31.01 -3.99 16.15
CA VAL A 18 30.68 -2.67 15.60
C VAL A 18 31.36 -1.58 16.42
N ILE A 19 32.17 -0.75 15.76
CA ILE A 19 32.80 0.42 16.36
C ILE A 19 32.36 1.72 15.68
N GLY A 20 32.41 2.83 16.39
CA GLY A 20 32.27 4.16 15.79
C GLY A 20 33.44 4.45 14.84
N TYR A 21 33.12 4.95 13.65
CA TYR A 21 34.08 5.21 12.55
C TYR A 21 34.16 6.70 12.18
N GLY A 22 33.43 7.57 12.90
CA GLY A 22 33.42 9.01 12.71
C GLY A 22 32.02 9.56 12.39
N GLN A 23 31.98 10.81 11.96
CA GLN A 23 30.74 11.53 11.66
C GLN A 23 30.84 12.21 10.30
N ARG A 24 29.71 12.36 9.63
CA ARG A 24 29.59 13.09 8.36
C ARG A 24 28.49 14.12 8.47
N GLN A 25 28.79 15.37 8.14
CA GLN A 25 27.77 16.40 8.02
C GLN A 25 27.03 16.25 6.68
N THR A 26 25.70 16.26 6.73
CA THR A 26 24.84 16.17 5.56
C THR A 26 23.79 17.27 5.61
N ARG A 27 23.08 17.50 4.50
CA ARG A 27 21.89 18.39 4.49
C ARG A 27 20.77 17.94 5.43
N LYS A 28 20.83 16.70 5.96
CA LYS A 28 19.88 16.12 6.92
C LYS A 28 20.36 16.25 8.39
N GLY A 29 21.54 16.82 8.63
CA GLY A 29 22.21 16.82 9.92
C GLY A 29 23.43 15.88 9.96
N ILE A 30 23.95 15.65 11.16
CA ILE A 30 25.13 14.81 11.40
C ILE A 30 24.73 13.33 11.34
N VAL A 31 25.43 12.56 10.51
CA VAL A 31 25.27 11.11 10.38
C VAL A 31 26.48 10.43 11.04
N ARG A 32 26.25 9.50 11.97
CA ARG A 32 27.33 8.70 12.58
C ARG A 32 27.66 7.52 11.69
N ARG A 33 28.95 7.29 11.49
CA ARG A 33 29.49 6.15 10.73
C ARG A 33 29.96 5.08 11.69
N TYR A 34 29.82 3.83 11.27
CA TYR A 34 30.19 2.63 12.01
C TYR A 34 31.01 1.72 11.11
N HIS A 35 31.93 0.97 11.71
CA HIS A 35 32.75 -0.02 11.02
C HIS A 35 32.63 -1.36 11.75
N CYS A 36 32.44 -2.45 11.00
CA CYS A 36 32.42 -3.79 11.56
C CYS A 36 33.81 -4.44 11.45
N LYS A 37 34.48 -4.70 12.58
CA LYS A 37 35.80 -5.37 12.59
C LYS A 37 35.78 -6.79 12.03
N ARG A 38 34.62 -7.47 12.03
CA ARG A 38 34.46 -8.85 11.55
C ARG A 38 34.38 -8.93 10.03
N CYS A 39 33.39 -8.28 9.41
CA CYS A 39 33.20 -8.31 7.96
C CYS A 39 33.80 -7.11 7.23
N ARG A 40 34.48 -6.20 7.95
CA ARG A 40 35.19 -5.02 7.44
C ARG A 40 34.35 -3.99 6.69
N ILE A 41 33.02 -4.12 6.69
CA ILE A 41 32.14 -3.12 6.06
C ILE A 41 32.00 -1.87 6.93
N THR A 42 31.79 -0.73 6.26
CA THR A 42 31.46 0.54 6.90
C THR A 42 30.01 0.89 6.57
N PHE A 43 29.25 1.31 7.58
CA PHE A 43 27.83 1.67 7.47
C PHE A 43 27.52 2.91 8.32
N SER A 44 26.27 3.35 8.38
CA SER A 44 25.88 4.55 9.14
C SER A 44 24.54 4.37 9.83
N ASP A 45 24.24 5.23 10.80
CA ASP A 45 22.89 5.37 11.39
C ASP A 45 21.90 6.10 10.46
N SER A 46 22.33 6.53 9.27
CA SER A 46 21.43 7.14 8.30
C SER A 46 20.33 6.17 7.88
N THR A 47 19.09 6.59 8.04
CA THR A 47 17.89 5.90 7.52
C THR A 47 17.82 5.88 6.00
N SER A 48 18.66 6.66 5.30
CA SER A 48 18.80 6.62 3.84
C SER A 48 20.27 6.78 3.46
N PRO A 49 21.08 5.71 3.61
CA PRO A 49 22.50 5.78 3.33
C PRO A 49 22.73 6.09 1.84
N HIS A 50 23.87 6.71 1.53
CA HIS A 50 24.29 7.05 0.16
C HIS A 50 23.43 8.08 -0.57
N THR A 51 22.60 8.88 0.12
CA THR A 51 21.89 10.03 -0.49
C THR A 51 21.83 11.23 0.44
N GLN A 52 22.12 12.41 -0.12
CA GLN A 52 21.92 13.70 0.57
C GLN A 52 20.45 14.14 0.61
N TYR A 53 19.57 13.48 -0.14
CA TYR A 53 18.16 13.87 -0.28
C TYR A 53 17.28 13.13 0.72
N PRO A 54 16.37 13.81 1.45
CA PRO A 54 15.39 13.17 2.33
C PRO A 54 14.54 12.11 1.61
N GLU A 55 14.12 11.06 2.33
CA GLU A 55 13.35 9.95 1.75
C GLU A 55 12.04 10.45 1.12
N ASN A 56 11.32 11.35 1.78
CA ASN A 56 10.09 11.95 1.25
C ASN A 56 10.30 12.72 -0.08
N VAL A 57 11.47 13.34 -0.29
CA VAL A 57 11.83 14.01 -1.56
C VAL A 57 12.02 12.96 -2.67
N ILE A 58 12.70 11.86 -2.36
CA ILE A 58 12.93 10.76 -3.29
C ILE A 58 11.59 10.12 -3.68
N LEU A 59 10.79 9.72 -2.69
CA LEU A 59 9.51 9.06 -2.88
C LEU A 59 8.54 9.95 -3.66
N HIS A 60 8.43 11.24 -3.31
CA HIS A 60 7.58 12.16 -4.06
C HIS A 60 8.00 12.29 -5.53
N THR A 61 9.31 12.32 -5.81
CA THR A 61 9.82 12.39 -7.18
C THR A 61 9.44 11.13 -7.98
N ILE A 62 9.61 9.95 -7.36
CA ILE A 62 9.23 8.67 -8.00
C ILE A 62 7.71 8.58 -8.18
N GLU A 63 6.92 9.03 -7.22
CA GLU A 63 5.45 9.11 -7.34
C GLU A 63 5.02 9.98 -8.52
N GLN A 64 5.63 11.16 -8.70
CA GLN A 64 5.28 12.01 -9.85
C GLN A 64 5.64 11.32 -11.17
N TYR A 65 6.80 10.67 -11.24
CA TYR A 65 7.16 9.87 -12.41
C TYR A 65 6.14 8.74 -12.66
N ASN A 66 5.75 8.01 -11.62
CA ASN A 66 4.77 6.92 -11.67
C ASN A 66 3.36 7.42 -11.98
N ARG A 67 3.01 8.67 -11.66
CA ARG A 67 1.77 9.33 -12.10
C ARG A 67 1.72 9.60 -13.61
N GLY A 68 2.81 9.35 -14.34
CA GLY A 68 2.86 9.55 -15.80
C GLY A 68 3.71 10.73 -16.22
N TYR A 69 4.07 11.64 -15.30
CA TYR A 69 4.90 12.79 -15.64
C TYR A 69 6.31 12.38 -16.12
N PRO A 70 6.86 13.06 -17.14
CA PRO A 70 8.26 12.92 -17.50
C PRO A 70 9.20 13.29 -16.33
N VAL A 71 10.41 12.74 -16.31
CA VAL A 71 11.40 13.00 -15.23
C VAL A 71 11.70 14.48 -15.06
N THR A 72 11.69 15.26 -16.15
CA THR A 72 11.87 16.72 -16.12
C THR A 72 10.75 17.44 -15.37
N VAL A 73 9.50 17.01 -15.58
CA VAL A 73 8.32 17.56 -14.90
C VAL A 73 8.30 17.11 -13.43
N ALA A 74 8.56 15.84 -13.16
CA ALA A 74 8.69 15.32 -11.80
C ALA A 74 9.75 16.10 -11.00
N ARG A 75 10.91 16.38 -11.59
CA ARG A 75 11.95 17.25 -11.00
C ARG A 75 11.44 18.64 -10.66
N LYS A 76 10.70 19.29 -11.58
CA LYS A 76 10.14 20.63 -11.36
C LYS A 76 9.12 20.63 -10.21
N MET A 77 8.25 19.62 -10.15
CA MET A 77 7.27 19.46 -9.07
C MET A 77 7.95 19.23 -7.71
N THR A 78 8.98 18.38 -7.66
CA THR A 78 9.80 18.18 -6.47
C THR A 78 10.49 19.47 -6.02
N GLY A 79 11.04 20.25 -6.96
CA GLY A 79 11.62 21.56 -6.68
C GLY A 79 10.63 22.53 -6.07
N LYS A 80 9.43 22.62 -6.64
CA LYS A 80 8.36 23.49 -6.12
C LYS A 80 7.92 23.09 -4.71
N LYS A 81 7.79 21.78 -4.45
CA LYS A 81 7.26 21.27 -3.17
C LYS A 81 8.28 21.26 -2.04
N TYR A 82 9.52 20.88 -2.32
CA TYR A 82 10.54 20.63 -1.30
C TYR A 82 11.79 21.51 -1.42
N GLN A 83 11.87 22.38 -2.43
CA GLN A 83 13.05 23.23 -2.69
C GLN A 83 14.33 22.40 -2.97
N TYR A 84 14.16 21.16 -3.42
CA TYR A 84 15.22 20.30 -3.93
C TYR A 84 15.07 20.14 -5.44
N SER A 85 16.13 20.39 -6.20
CA SER A 85 16.17 20.12 -7.66
C SER A 85 17.26 19.09 -7.96
N PRO A 86 16.99 17.79 -7.77
CA PRO A 86 17.98 16.74 -8.01
C PRO A 86 18.37 16.68 -9.49
N PRO A 87 19.65 16.38 -9.81
CA PRO A 87 20.06 16.10 -11.18
C PRO A 87 19.25 14.95 -11.79
N ILE A 88 18.99 15.00 -13.10
CA ILE A 88 18.20 13.98 -13.80
C ILE A 88 18.81 12.58 -13.63
N SER A 89 20.13 12.46 -13.73
CA SER A 89 20.85 11.20 -13.49
C SER A 89 20.63 10.64 -12.08
N THR A 90 20.53 11.52 -11.09
CA THR A 90 20.22 11.14 -9.70
C THR A 90 18.80 10.59 -9.59
N ILE A 91 17.83 11.19 -10.28
CA ILE A 91 16.45 10.70 -10.29
C ILE A 91 16.38 9.32 -10.94
N TYR A 92 17.05 9.11 -12.08
CA TYR A 92 17.12 7.77 -12.69
C TYR A 92 17.77 6.73 -11.78
N ALA A 93 18.83 7.10 -11.05
CA ALA A 93 19.44 6.22 -10.06
C ALA A 93 18.47 5.85 -8.92
N TRP A 94 17.60 6.76 -8.49
CA TRP A 94 16.55 6.45 -7.52
C TRP A 94 15.47 5.54 -8.10
N ILE A 95 14.96 5.86 -9.29
CA ILE A 95 13.99 5.02 -10.01
C ILE A 95 14.52 3.59 -10.12
N LYS A 96 15.81 3.41 -10.47
CA LYS A 96 16.45 2.09 -10.53
C LYS A 96 16.58 1.45 -9.15
N ARG A 97 17.03 2.19 -8.13
CA ARG A 97 17.21 1.68 -6.76
C ARG A 97 15.91 1.16 -6.14
N TYR A 98 14.79 1.82 -6.40
CA TYR A 98 13.50 1.50 -5.78
C TYR A 98 12.60 0.62 -6.67
N GLU A 99 13.05 0.13 -7.82
CA GLU A 99 12.17 -0.56 -8.78
C GLU A 99 11.65 -1.92 -8.30
N ASP A 100 12.33 -2.55 -7.34
CA ASP A 100 11.91 -3.83 -6.76
C ASP A 100 10.86 -3.68 -5.66
N ILE A 101 10.87 -2.53 -4.97
CA ILE A 101 9.88 -2.20 -3.95
C ILE A 101 8.69 -1.41 -4.53
N LEU A 102 8.97 -0.40 -5.37
CA LEU A 102 7.96 0.39 -6.11
C LEU A 102 7.80 -0.17 -7.52
N THR A 103 7.23 -1.37 -7.58
CA THR A 103 7.18 -2.23 -8.76
C THR A 103 6.48 -1.63 -9.97
N PHE A 104 5.58 -0.65 -9.79
CA PHE A 104 4.93 0.03 -10.91
C PHE A 104 5.93 0.76 -11.82
N THR A 105 7.10 1.14 -11.30
CA THR A 105 8.19 1.75 -12.07
C THR A 105 8.56 0.92 -13.32
N LYS A 106 8.48 -0.41 -13.23
CA LYS A 106 8.75 -1.33 -14.35
C LYS A 106 7.68 -1.25 -15.44
N LEU A 107 6.40 -1.09 -15.06
CA LEU A 107 5.30 -0.86 -15.99
C LEU A 107 5.36 0.56 -16.58
N ARG A 108 5.66 1.57 -15.76
CA ARG A 108 5.79 2.96 -16.20
C ARG A 108 6.79 3.14 -17.34
N ARG A 109 7.87 2.35 -17.40
CA ARG A 109 8.84 2.38 -18.52
C ARG A 109 8.30 1.80 -19.83
N LYS A 110 7.31 0.89 -19.75
CA LYS A 110 6.75 0.18 -20.91
C LYS A 110 5.55 0.89 -21.52
N TYR A 111 4.84 1.70 -20.75
CA TYR A 111 3.61 2.35 -21.17
C TYR A 111 3.74 3.87 -21.11
N HIS A 112 3.26 4.53 -22.15
CA HIS A 112 2.98 5.96 -22.08
C HIS A 112 1.71 6.17 -21.25
N LEU A 113 1.75 7.14 -20.34
CA LEU A 113 0.66 7.40 -19.40
C LEU A 113 0.27 8.86 -19.50
N ASP A 114 -1.03 9.10 -19.65
CA ASP A 114 -1.62 10.40 -19.39
C ASP A 114 -1.84 10.56 -17.88
N PRO A 115 -1.21 11.54 -17.21
CA PRO A 115 -1.39 11.76 -15.78
C PRO A 115 -2.83 12.03 -15.35
N ASP A 116 -3.65 12.61 -16.24
CA ASP A 116 -5.03 13.00 -15.93
C ASP A 116 -6.00 11.82 -16.07
N GLN A 117 -5.64 10.80 -16.85
CA GLN A 117 -6.46 9.60 -17.07
C GLN A 117 -5.95 8.37 -16.31
N LEU A 118 -4.89 8.50 -15.51
CA LEU A 118 -4.25 7.34 -14.88
C LEU A 118 -5.13 6.67 -13.82
N ILE A 119 -5.81 7.48 -13.00
CA ILE A 119 -6.60 7.05 -11.85
C ILE A 119 -7.99 7.67 -11.97
N THR A 120 -9.01 6.84 -11.96
CA THR A 120 -10.40 7.28 -11.81
C THR A 120 -10.74 7.37 -10.33
N VAL A 121 -11.48 8.41 -9.93
CA VAL A 121 -11.88 8.67 -8.54
C VAL A 121 -13.38 8.91 -8.46
N HIS A 122 -14.07 8.18 -7.59
CA HIS A 122 -15.47 8.41 -7.24
C HIS A 122 -15.59 8.65 -5.74
N LYS A 123 -16.24 9.75 -5.36
CA LYS A 123 -16.55 10.05 -3.96
C LYS A 123 -17.90 9.44 -3.60
N LEU A 124 -17.86 8.43 -2.75
CA LEU A 124 -19.03 7.73 -2.28
C LEU A 124 -19.33 8.16 -0.84
N ASP A 125 -20.25 9.09 -0.70
CA ASP A 125 -20.96 9.37 0.55
C ASP A 125 -21.85 8.17 0.91
N HIS A 126 -21.38 7.41 1.89
CA HIS A 126 -22.01 6.23 2.50
C HIS A 126 -22.04 6.42 4.03
N GLY A 127 -22.49 7.60 4.48
CA GLY A 127 -22.48 8.05 5.88
C GLY A 127 -21.17 8.75 6.27
N GLN A 128 -20.11 8.44 5.55
CA GLN A 128 -18.91 9.27 5.40
C GLN A 128 -18.42 9.19 3.96
N ILE A 129 -17.52 10.09 3.56
CA ILE A 129 -16.97 10.11 2.21
C ILE A 129 -15.88 9.05 2.08
N TYR A 130 -16.15 8.02 1.27
CA TYR A 130 -15.18 7.03 0.84
C TYR A 130 -14.67 7.36 -0.57
N PRO A 131 -13.37 7.60 -0.76
CA PRO A 131 -12.83 7.89 -2.08
C PRO A 131 -12.49 6.57 -2.81
N PHE A 132 -13.49 5.96 -3.45
CA PHE A 132 -13.28 4.81 -4.33
C PHE A 132 -12.38 5.21 -5.50
N LYS A 133 -11.27 4.49 -5.71
CA LYS A 133 -10.30 4.79 -6.78
C LYS A 133 -9.83 3.52 -7.45
N TYR A 134 -9.60 3.58 -8.75
CA TYR A 134 -8.94 2.50 -9.47
C TYR A 134 -7.96 3.03 -10.52
N HIS A 135 -6.93 2.24 -10.79
CA HIS A 135 -5.87 2.61 -11.74
C HIS A 135 -6.16 2.00 -13.11
N ASN A 136 -6.42 2.84 -14.11
CA ASN A 136 -6.90 2.43 -15.44
C ASN A 136 -5.99 1.41 -16.13
N LEU A 137 -4.68 1.70 -16.23
CA LEU A 137 -3.73 0.77 -16.86
C LEU A 137 -3.63 -0.57 -16.10
N LYS A 138 -3.48 -0.55 -14.76
CA LYS A 138 -3.33 -1.77 -13.95
C LYS A 138 -4.58 -2.64 -14.08
N LEU A 139 -5.77 -2.04 -14.01
CA LEU A 139 -7.02 -2.76 -14.23
C LEU A 139 -7.08 -3.38 -15.64
N ASN A 140 -6.68 -2.66 -16.68
CA ASN A 140 -6.61 -3.20 -18.06
C ASN A 140 -5.65 -4.39 -18.16
N ILE A 141 -4.45 -4.30 -17.58
CA ILE A 141 -3.45 -5.37 -17.63
C ILE A 141 -3.95 -6.62 -16.91
N HIS A 142 -4.43 -6.45 -15.67
CA HIS A 142 -4.80 -7.57 -14.81
C HIS A 142 -6.15 -8.19 -15.17
N SER A 143 -7.01 -7.50 -15.92
CA SER A 143 -8.30 -8.03 -16.36
C SER A 143 -8.25 -8.90 -17.62
N LYS A 144 -7.11 -8.97 -18.34
CA LYS A 144 -6.99 -9.79 -19.56
C LYS A 144 -7.32 -11.27 -19.34
N GLY A 145 -6.89 -11.85 -18.22
CA GLY A 145 -7.17 -13.25 -17.85
C GLY A 145 -8.32 -13.43 -16.86
N ARG A 146 -8.90 -12.33 -16.37
CA ARG A 146 -9.96 -12.33 -15.34
C ARG A 146 -10.81 -11.06 -15.43
N PRO A 147 -11.70 -10.94 -16.44
CA PRO A 147 -12.50 -9.74 -16.66
C PRO A 147 -13.54 -9.45 -15.56
N GLU A 148 -13.85 -10.44 -14.71
CA GLU A 148 -14.84 -10.38 -13.63
C GLU A 148 -14.65 -9.15 -12.72
N LEU A 149 -13.42 -8.91 -12.27
CA LEU A 149 -13.12 -7.78 -11.38
C LEU A 149 -13.35 -6.43 -12.09
N ARG A 150 -12.96 -6.33 -13.37
CA ARG A 150 -13.20 -5.13 -14.18
C ARG A 150 -14.69 -4.89 -14.37
N ARG A 151 -15.45 -5.94 -14.69
CA ARG A 151 -16.91 -5.83 -14.84
C ARG A 151 -17.54 -5.30 -13.56
N TYR A 152 -17.12 -5.81 -12.40
CA TYR A 152 -17.64 -5.32 -11.13
C TYR A 152 -17.24 -3.87 -10.84
N ILE A 153 -15.97 -3.49 -11.01
CA ILE A 153 -15.51 -2.08 -10.84
C ILE A 153 -16.31 -1.13 -11.75
N ASN A 154 -16.51 -1.48 -13.02
CA ASN A 154 -17.29 -0.67 -13.95
C ASN A 154 -18.78 -0.58 -13.55
N TRP A 155 -19.33 -1.66 -12.97
CA TRP A 155 -20.69 -1.66 -12.46
C TRP A 155 -20.81 -0.76 -11.22
N VAL A 156 -19.84 -0.83 -10.30
CA VAL A 156 -19.78 0.05 -9.11
C VAL A 156 -19.80 1.52 -9.53
N GLU A 157 -18.97 1.88 -10.52
CA GLU A 157 -18.89 3.24 -11.06
C GLU A 157 -20.24 3.75 -11.61
N ARG A 158 -21.01 2.89 -12.28
CA ARG A 158 -22.16 3.32 -13.10
C ARG A 158 -23.51 3.06 -12.45
N SER A 159 -23.60 2.10 -11.54
CA SER A 159 -24.86 1.46 -11.20
C SER A 159 -24.99 1.07 -9.73
N LEU A 160 -24.00 1.38 -8.87
CA LEU A 160 -24.11 1.10 -7.44
C LEU A 160 -25.29 1.88 -6.84
N ASP A 161 -26.27 1.17 -6.29
CA ASP A 161 -27.24 1.79 -5.39
C ASP A 161 -26.56 2.09 -4.05
N ARG A 162 -26.41 3.37 -3.75
CA ARG A 162 -25.65 3.86 -2.59
C ARG A 162 -26.46 3.81 -1.30
N SER A 163 -27.79 3.69 -1.40
CA SER A 163 -28.68 3.69 -0.25
C SER A 163 -28.46 2.47 0.65
N MET A 164 -28.04 1.34 0.08
CA MET A 164 -27.74 0.11 0.82
C MET A 164 -26.50 0.22 1.73
N PHE A 165 -25.68 1.25 1.57
CA PHE A 165 -24.53 1.51 2.45
C PHE A 165 -24.86 2.49 3.58
N LEU A 166 -26.06 3.07 3.56
CA LEU A 166 -26.58 3.95 4.62
C LEU A 166 -27.44 3.20 5.63
N LYS A 167 -27.88 1.98 5.27
CA LYS A 167 -28.76 1.12 6.06
C LYS A 167 -28.09 -0.23 6.27
N GLY A 168 -28.42 -0.91 7.35
CA GLY A 168 -27.87 -2.23 7.66
C GLY A 168 -26.48 -2.25 8.29
N PRO A 169 -25.99 -3.46 8.60
CA PRO A 169 -24.74 -3.66 9.31
C PRO A 169 -23.53 -3.44 8.40
N ARG A 170 -22.41 -3.01 8.99
CA ARG A 170 -21.10 -3.01 8.31
C ARG A 170 -20.38 -4.33 8.57
N ALA A 171 -19.62 -4.81 7.59
CA ALA A 171 -18.80 -6.01 7.73
C ALA A 171 -17.86 -5.94 8.96
N SER A 172 -17.35 -4.75 9.28
CA SER A 172 -16.49 -4.53 10.44
C SER A 172 -17.20 -4.60 11.80
N SER A 173 -18.54 -4.49 11.84
CA SER A 173 -19.31 -4.50 13.09
C SER A 173 -19.86 -5.88 13.45
N LEU A 174 -19.86 -6.83 12.52
CA LEU A 174 -20.39 -8.17 12.76
C LEU A 174 -19.34 -9.12 13.31
N ARG A 175 -19.79 -10.04 14.17
CA ARG A 175 -19.05 -11.21 14.62
C ARG A 175 -19.73 -12.46 14.10
N ILE A 176 -18.96 -13.32 13.47
CA ILE A 176 -19.42 -14.57 12.87
C ILE A 176 -18.59 -15.77 13.32
N ASP A 177 -17.63 -15.53 14.23
CA ASP A 177 -16.81 -16.51 14.94
C ASP A 177 -16.18 -17.56 14.01
N ARG A 178 -15.67 -17.11 12.87
CA ARG A 178 -15.04 -18.02 11.89
C ARG A 178 -13.67 -18.45 12.35
N GLU A 179 -13.42 -19.75 12.29
CA GLU A 179 -12.08 -20.29 12.49
C GLU A 179 -11.18 -20.06 11.27
N ALA A 180 -9.97 -19.59 11.53
CA ALA A 180 -8.95 -19.43 10.51
C ALA A 180 -7.55 -19.63 11.10
N VAL A 181 -6.62 -20.07 10.26
CA VAL A 181 -5.19 -20.08 10.54
C VAL A 181 -4.62 -18.73 10.11
N ILE A 182 -3.93 -18.06 11.02
CA ILE A 182 -3.24 -16.80 10.73
C ILE A 182 -1.76 -17.12 10.52
N LYS A 183 -1.25 -16.80 9.33
CA LYS A 183 0.13 -17.04 8.96
C LYS A 183 0.84 -15.72 8.71
N GLU A 184 1.97 -15.48 9.38
CA GLU A 184 2.84 -14.36 9.06
C GLU A 184 3.54 -14.58 7.71
N VAL A 185 3.58 -13.54 6.88
CA VAL A 185 4.08 -13.61 5.51
C VAL A 185 5.12 -12.53 5.28
N ASP A 186 6.34 -12.95 4.97
CA ASP A 186 7.38 -12.03 4.51
C ASP A 186 7.00 -11.45 3.14
N SER A 187 6.99 -10.12 3.05
CA SER A 187 6.55 -9.41 1.86
C SER A 187 7.02 -7.96 1.85
N ARG A 188 6.80 -7.28 0.73
CA ARG A 188 7.04 -5.84 0.60
C ARG A 188 5.99 -4.95 1.30
N LEU A 189 4.84 -5.49 1.72
CA LEU A 189 3.74 -4.66 2.23
C LEU A 189 4.17 -3.80 3.44
N PRO A 190 4.90 -4.33 4.45
CA PRO A 190 5.34 -3.51 5.59
C PRO A 190 6.28 -2.38 5.18
N GLU A 191 7.26 -2.66 4.33
CA GLU A 191 8.21 -1.64 3.88
C GLU A 191 7.52 -0.56 3.03
N MET A 192 6.64 -0.94 2.10
CA MET A 192 5.85 0.01 1.31
C MET A 192 4.95 0.87 2.19
N THR A 193 4.35 0.29 3.24
CA THR A 193 3.52 1.01 4.21
C THR A 193 4.35 2.02 4.99
N ARG A 194 5.54 1.64 5.47
CA ARG A 194 6.50 2.56 6.10
C ARG A 194 6.84 3.72 5.17
N MET A 195 7.13 3.45 3.90
CA MET A 195 7.41 4.49 2.90
C MET A 195 6.22 5.43 2.69
N ALA A 196 5.00 4.89 2.60
CA ALA A 196 3.78 5.68 2.48
C ALA A 196 3.56 6.60 3.70
N LEU A 197 3.75 6.08 4.92
CA LEU A 197 3.61 6.85 6.15
C LEU A 197 4.72 7.92 6.29
N ASN A 198 5.94 7.62 5.84
CA ASN A 198 7.07 8.55 5.86
C ASN A 198 7.00 9.63 4.77
N SER A 199 6.21 9.43 3.71
CA SER A 199 6.04 10.42 2.65
C SER A 199 5.17 11.62 3.08
N LYS A 200 4.51 11.53 4.26
CA LYS A 200 3.63 12.56 4.83
C LYS A 200 4.34 13.93 4.94
N PRO A 201 3.84 14.97 4.27
CA PRO A 201 4.15 16.34 4.66
C PRO A 201 3.69 16.59 6.11
N ARG A 202 4.46 17.31 6.93
CA ARG A 202 4.12 17.60 8.34
C ARG A 202 2.70 18.19 8.54
N ASN A 203 2.14 18.85 7.53
CA ASN A 203 0.82 19.50 7.57
C ASN A 203 -0.26 18.76 6.73
N SER A 204 -0.04 17.49 6.38
CA SER A 204 -1.02 16.73 5.60
C SER A 204 -2.24 16.38 6.43
N ARG A 205 -3.43 16.74 5.92
CA ARG A 205 -4.74 16.39 6.49
C ARG A 205 -5.18 14.96 6.18
N LEU A 206 -4.43 14.24 5.34
CA LEU A 206 -4.76 12.86 4.98
C LEU A 206 -4.61 11.93 6.18
N SER A 207 -5.58 11.04 6.32
CA SER A 207 -5.51 9.91 7.25
C SER A 207 -4.40 8.92 6.85
N PRO A 208 -3.91 8.10 7.78
CA PRO A 208 -2.97 7.02 7.46
C PRO A 208 -3.49 6.07 6.36
N HIS A 209 -4.80 5.74 6.38
CA HIS A 209 -5.45 4.92 5.35
C HIS A 209 -5.31 5.55 3.97
N GLU A 210 -5.78 6.79 3.80
CA GLU A 210 -5.72 7.48 2.51
C GLU A 210 -4.30 7.59 1.94
N MET A 211 -3.31 7.73 2.82
CA MET A 211 -1.90 7.76 2.43
C MET A 211 -1.41 6.41 1.91
N VAL A 212 -1.67 5.33 2.67
CA VAL A 212 -1.30 3.97 2.28
C VAL A 212 -1.99 3.60 0.98
N GLU A 213 -3.30 3.79 0.88
CA GLU A 213 -4.09 3.52 -0.32
C GLU A 213 -3.55 4.25 -1.55
N SER A 214 -3.39 5.57 -1.45
CA SER A 214 -2.90 6.38 -2.58
C SER A 214 -1.47 6.01 -2.97
N PHE A 215 -0.61 5.72 -2.00
CA PHE A 215 0.77 5.32 -2.26
C PHE A 215 0.84 3.97 -2.99
N PHE A 216 0.09 2.98 -2.52
CA PHE A 216 0.04 1.66 -3.14
C PHE A 216 -0.59 1.72 -4.54
N LEU A 217 -1.70 2.42 -4.69
CA LEU A 217 -2.38 2.57 -5.97
C LEU A 217 -1.49 3.21 -7.05
N ILE A 218 -0.52 4.04 -6.66
CA ILE A 218 0.45 4.64 -7.60
C ILE A 218 1.65 3.72 -7.79
N ASN A 219 2.28 3.27 -6.71
CA ASN A 219 3.62 2.72 -6.76
C ASN A 219 3.72 1.19 -6.86
N ASP A 220 2.68 0.45 -6.47
CA ASP A 220 2.67 -1.01 -6.61
C ASP A 220 2.03 -1.44 -7.93
N SER A 221 2.65 -2.34 -8.69
CA SER A 221 2.13 -2.82 -9.97
C SER A 221 0.88 -3.70 -9.85
N SER A 222 0.61 -4.25 -8.67
CA SER A 222 -0.45 -5.23 -8.43
C SER A 222 -1.70 -4.59 -7.83
N THR A 223 -1.58 -3.48 -7.09
CA THR A 223 -2.73 -2.72 -6.57
C THR A 223 -3.54 -2.08 -7.70
N VAL A 224 -4.75 -2.57 -7.90
CA VAL A 224 -5.66 -2.14 -8.98
C VAL A 224 -6.71 -1.14 -8.51
N THR A 225 -7.19 -1.27 -7.28
CA THR A 225 -8.25 -0.42 -6.73
C THR A 225 -8.12 -0.25 -5.22
N THR A 226 -8.65 0.86 -4.71
CA THR A 226 -8.75 1.17 -3.28
C THR A 226 -10.18 1.57 -2.93
N GLU A 227 -10.56 1.35 -1.67
CA GLU A 227 -11.89 1.68 -1.15
C GLU A 227 -13.03 1.08 -2.00
N LEU A 228 -12.85 -0.18 -2.46
CA LEU A 228 -13.86 -0.83 -3.32
C LEU A 228 -15.09 -1.20 -2.48
N PRO A 229 -16.29 -0.68 -2.81
CA PRO A 229 -17.52 -1.08 -2.14
C PRO A 229 -17.84 -2.56 -2.41
N VAL A 230 -18.26 -3.26 -1.37
CA VAL A 230 -18.76 -4.64 -1.44
C VAL A 230 -19.96 -4.80 -0.52
N PHE A 231 -20.83 -5.74 -0.87
CA PHE A 231 -22.07 -5.98 -0.12
C PHE A 231 -22.59 -7.40 -0.32
N LEU A 232 -23.40 -7.85 0.65
CA LEU A 232 -24.19 -9.08 0.60
C LEU A 232 -25.64 -8.75 0.94
N TYR A 233 -26.58 -9.18 0.10
CA TYR A 233 -27.99 -9.12 0.45
C TYR A 233 -28.34 -10.18 1.50
N PRO A 234 -29.42 -9.98 2.29
CA PRO A 234 -29.86 -10.95 3.30
C PRO A 234 -29.96 -12.39 2.78
N ARG A 235 -30.53 -12.57 1.58
CA ARG A 235 -30.68 -13.90 0.95
C ARG A 235 -29.37 -14.54 0.45
N GLU A 236 -28.26 -13.83 0.51
CA GLU A 236 -26.96 -14.28 -0.02
C GLU A 236 -26.03 -14.80 1.08
N THR A 237 -26.49 -14.78 2.33
CA THR A 237 -25.72 -15.13 3.51
C THR A 237 -26.62 -15.77 4.56
N ASP A 238 -26.06 -16.64 5.40
CA ASP A 238 -26.81 -17.26 6.51
C ASP A 238 -26.92 -16.33 7.75
N LEU A 239 -26.55 -15.06 7.58
CA LEU A 239 -26.59 -14.08 8.67
C LEU A 239 -28.01 -13.57 8.82
N LYS A 240 -28.47 -13.44 10.07
CA LYS A 240 -29.77 -12.88 10.41
C LYS A 240 -29.72 -11.35 10.31
N ILE A 241 -29.70 -10.84 9.08
CA ILE A 241 -29.70 -9.41 8.75
C ILE A 241 -30.94 -9.06 7.94
N GLU A 242 -31.55 -7.91 8.21
CA GLU A 242 -32.74 -7.43 7.48
C GLU A 242 -32.36 -6.60 6.26
N ASP A 243 -31.32 -5.78 6.39
CA ASP A 243 -30.73 -4.97 5.33
C ASP A 243 -29.43 -5.60 4.80
N ALA A 244 -28.96 -5.09 3.66
CA ALA A 244 -27.69 -5.53 3.07
C ALA A 244 -26.52 -5.29 4.03
N LEU A 245 -25.66 -6.29 4.17
CA LEU A 245 -24.34 -6.13 4.77
C LEU A 245 -23.47 -5.34 3.79
N SER A 246 -22.74 -4.33 4.28
CA SER A 246 -21.92 -3.48 3.41
C SER A 246 -20.51 -3.22 3.97
N GLY A 247 -19.61 -2.78 3.09
CA GLY A 247 -18.32 -2.23 3.49
C GLY A 247 -17.44 -1.85 2.31
N HIS A 248 -16.25 -1.33 2.63
CA HIS A 248 -15.26 -0.92 1.63
C HIS A 248 -13.97 -1.69 1.89
N ILE A 249 -13.39 -2.26 0.84
CA ILE A 249 -12.10 -2.95 0.89
C ILE A 249 -11.01 -1.90 0.65
N ASP A 250 -10.11 -1.72 1.63
CA ASP A 250 -9.01 -0.76 1.56
C ASP A 250 -8.21 -0.90 0.27
N LEU A 251 -7.73 -2.11 -0.05
CA LEU A 251 -6.92 -2.40 -1.22
C LEU A 251 -7.29 -3.73 -1.87
N ILE A 252 -7.30 -3.75 -3.21
CA ILE A 252 -7.26 -5.01 -3.97
C ILE A 252 -6.00 -5.06 -4.81
N GLN A 253 -5.25 -6.15 -4.64
CA GLN A 253 -4.16 -6.52 -5.53
C GLN A 253 -4.54 -7.71 -6.41
N VAL A 254 -4.03 -7.73 -7.64
CA VAL A 254 -4.06 -8.91 -8.50
C VAL A 254 -2.65 -9.44 -8.66
N ARG A 255 -2.39 -10.67 -8.19
CA ARG A 255 -1.09 -11.33 -8.25
C ARG A 255 -1.27 -12.69 -8.94
N TYR A 256 -0.66 -12.88 -10.11
CA TYR A 256 -0.73 -14.14 -10.86
C TYR A 256 -2.16 -14.69 -11.05
N GLY A 257 -3.14 -13.82 -11.31
CA GLY A 257 -4.54 -14.19 -11.52
C GLY A 257 -5.36 -14.46 -10.25
N THR A 258 -4.75 -14.32 -9.07
CA THR A 258 -5.39 -14.39 -7.75
C THR A 258 -5.64 -12.96 -7.23
N LEU A 259 -6.82 -12.74 -6.65
CA LEU A 259 -7.16 -11.49 -5.98
C LEU A 259 -6.69 -11.55 -4.53
N HIS A 260 -6.15 -10.45 -4.05
CA HIS A 260 -5.75 -10.28 -2.66
C HIS A 260 -6.49 -9.06 -2.10
N ILE A 261 -7.40 -9.32 -1.17
CA ILE A 261 -8.03 -8.31 -0.32
C ILE A 261 -6.99 -7.97 0.75
N LEU A 262 -6.51 -6.73 0.78
CA LEU A 262 -5.61 -6.27 1.83
C LEU A 262 -6.32 -5.23 2.67
N ASP A 263 -6.34 -5.44 3.98
CA ASP A 263 -6.91 -4.52 4.96
C ASP A 263 -5.77 -3.91 5.79
N TYR A 264 -5.65 -2.59 5.76
CA TYR A 264 -4.63 -1.88 6.52
C TYR A 264 -5.14 -1.67 7.95
N LYS A 265 -4.29 -1.96 8.95
CA LYS A 265 -4.59 -1.64 10.35
C LYS A 265 -3.35 -1.03 11.03
N PRO A 266 -3.35 0.27 11.37
CA PRO A 266 -2.18 0.89 12.01
C PRO A 266 -1.76 0.16 13.29
N ASP A 267 -2.75 -0.25 14.10
CA ASP A 267 -2.56 -0.93 15.39
C ASP A 267 -2.85 -2.44 15.29
N LEU A 268 -2.06 -3.14 14.48
CA LEU A 268 -2.20 -4.58 14.23
C LEU A 268 -1.60 -5.46 15.34
N ASN A 269 -2.12 -5.32 16.57
CA ASN A 269 -1.66 -6.13 17.71
C ASN A 269 -2.37 -7.48 17.84
N GLN A 270 -3.58 -7.60 17.27
CA GLN A 270 -4.39 -8.82 17.36
C GLN A 270 -5.07 -9.14 16.02
N PRO A 271 -4.34 -9.75 15.06
CA PRO A 271 -4.87 -10.05 13.73
C PRO A 271 -6.19 -10.85 13.74
N LYS A 272 -6.38 -11.71 14.76
CA LYS A 272 -7.61 -12.50 14.95
C LYS A 272 -8.90 -11.67 15.00
N LYS A 273 -8.84 -10.41 15.45
CA LYS A 273 -10.01 -9.53 15.55
C LYS A 273 -10.62 -9.17 14.18
N TYR A 274 -9.90 -9.41 13.09
CA TYR A 274 -10.27 -9.01 11.75
C TYR A 274 -10.66 -10.18 10.85
N ILE A 275 -10.62 -11.43 11.35
CA ILE A 275 -10.97 -12.64 10.59
C ILE A 275 -12.39 -12.52 10.02
N ASP A 276 -13.36 -12.15 10.86
CA ASP A 276 -14.76 -12.04 10.48
C ASP A 276 -14.97 -10.99 9.38
N GLN A 277 -14.46 -9.78 9.58
CA GLN A 277 -14.55 -8.69 8.60
C GLN A 277 -13.97 -9.11 7.24
N LEU A 278 -12.76 -9.66 7.23
CA LEU A 278 -12.07 -10.08 6.01
C LEU A 278 -12.78 -11.25 5.33
N THR A 279 -13.32 -12.18 6.11
CA THR A 279 -14.16 -13.28 5.62
C THR A 279 -15.39 -12.75 4.89
N LEU A 280 -16.09 -11.78 5.50
CA LEU A 280 -17.26 -11.15 4.91
C LEU A 280 -16.91 -10.36 3.65
N TYR A 281 -15.78 -9.66 3.61
CA TYR A 281 -15.30 -9.02 2.38
C TYR A 281 -15.03 -10.00 1.26
N ARG A 282 -14.43 -11.15 1.57
CA ARG A 282 -14.18 -12.20 0.58
C ARG A 282 -15.47 -12.79 0.03
N ASP A 283 -16.43 -13.06 0.91
CA ASP A 283 -17.72 -13.63 0.54
C ASP A 283 -18.56 -12.64 -0.29
N ALA A 284 -18.59 -11.37 0.12
CA ALA A 284 -19.19 -10.29 -0.65
C ALA A 284 -18.55 -10.14 -2.03
N LEU A 285 -17.21 -10.04 -2.09
CA LEU A 285 -16.50 -9.90 -3.36
C LEU A 285 -16.71 -11.11 -4.27
N GLN A 286 -16.73 -12.32 -3.71
CA GLN A 286 -17.05 -13.54 -4.46
C GLN A 286 -18.46 -13.47 -5.05
N LYS A 287 -19.46 -13.07 -4.28
CA LYS A 287 -20.85 -12.93 -4.78
C LYS A 287 -20.99 -11.84 -5.84
N ARG A 288 -20.24 -10.75 -5.73
CA ARG A 288 -20.29 -9.63 -6.69
C ARG A 288 -19.51 -9.88 -7.97
N THR A 289 -18.48 -10.72 -7.94
CA THR A 289 -17.60 -10.98 -9.10
C THR A 289 -17.77 -12.37 -9.70
N SER A 290 -18.38 -13.31 -8.97
CA SER A 290 -18.40 -14.75 -9.27
C SER A 290 -17.00 -15.39 -9.34
N ILE A 291 -15.94 -14.71 -8.88
CA ILE A 291 -14.59 -15.26 -8.80
C ILE A 291 -14.56 -16.32 -7.69
N PRO A 292 -14.08 -17.55 -7.95
CA PRO A 292 -14.05 -18.60 -6.93
C PRO A 292 -13.28 -18.20 -5.67
N LYS A 293 -13.74 -18.64 -4.48
CA LYS A 293 -13.18 -18.21 -3.19
C LYS A 293 -11.69 -18.58 -3.05
N GLU A 294 -11.27 -19.70 -3.62
CA GLU A 294 -9.87 -20.16 -3.68
C GLU A 294 -8.96 -19.25 -4.50
N LYS A 295 -9.53 -18.36 -5.33
CA LYS A 295 -8.83 -17.32 -6.07
C LYS A 295 -8.90 -15.95 -5.40
N ILE A 296 -9.41 -15.87 -4.17
CA ILE A 296 -9.46 -14.64 -3.36
C ILE A 296 -8.79 -14.89 -2.01
N LYS A 297 -7.60 -14.32 -1.84
CA LYS A 297 -6.87 -14.31 -0.57
C LYS A 297 -7.26 -13.09 0.26
N ILE A 298 -7.22 -13.25 1.58
CA ILE A 298 -7.47 -12.19 2.54
C ILE A 298 -6.22 -11.99 3.40
N GLU A 299 -5.72 -10.77 3.42
CA GLU A 299 -4.48 -10.39 4.07
C GLU A 299 -4.71 -9.14 4.92
N ILE A 300 -3.97 -9.04 6.02
CA ILE A 300 -3.98 -7.89 6.92
C ILE A 300 -2.55 -7.46 7.18
N PHE A 301 -2.30 -6.15 7.17
CA PHE A 301 -0.94 -5.65 7.26
C PHE A 301 -0.86 -4.27 7.91
N ASN A 302 0.34 -3.94 8.36
CA ASN A 302 0.75 -2.60 8.74
C ASN A 302 2.21 -2.36 8.37
N GLN A 303 2.84 -1.32 8.90
CA GLN A 303 4.24 -0.97 8.64
C GLN A 303 5.27 -1.91 9.28
N TYR A 304 4.84 -2.90 10.08
CA TYR A 304 5.71 -3.81 10.82
C TYR A 304 5.49 -5.27 10.44
N SER A 305 4.25 -5.68 10.17
CA SER A 305 3.88 -7.07 9.96
C SER A 305 2.82 -7.22 8.87
N HIS A 306 2.74 -8.44 8.34
CA HIS A 306 1.80 -8.84 7.30
C HIS A 306 1.38 -10.28 7.56
N TYR A 307 0.07 -10.53 7.58
CA TYR A 307 -0.51 -11.85 7.81
C TYR A 307 -1.50 -12.21 6.70
N GLU A 308 -1.43 -13.47 6.26
CA GLU A 308 -2.45 -14.13 5.45
C GLU A 308 -3.42 -14.88 6.38
N ILE A 309 -4.72 -14.73 6.14
CA ILE A 309 -5.76 -15.44 6.89
C ILE A 309 -6.27 -16.59 6.02
N ILE A 310 -5.98 -17.82 6.44
CA ILE A 310 -6.35 -19.05 5.74
C ILE A 310 -7.54 -19.66 6.47
N GLN A 311 -8.70 -19.65 5.83
CA GLN A 311 -9.88 -20.29 6.40
C GLN A 311 -9.75 -21.80 6.36
N LYS A 312 -10.26 -22.46 7.41
CA LYS A 312 -10.30 -23.92 7.51
C LYS A 312 -11.39 -24.53 6.65
#